data_AF-A0A6B0T1D0-F1
#
_entry.id   AF-A0A6B0T1D0-F1
#
_cell.length_a   1.000
_cell.length_b   1.000
_cell.length_c   1.000
_cell.angle_alpha   90.00
_cell.angle_beta   90.00
_cell.angle_gamma   90.00
#
_symmetry.space_group_name_H-M   'P 1'
#
loop_
_entity.id
_entity.type
_entity.pdbx_description
1 polymer ?
#
loop_
_entity_poly.entity_id
_entity_poly.type
_entity_poly.pdbx_seq_one_letter_code
_entity_poly.pdbx_strand_id
1 'polypeptide(L)'
;MEELLLDLHGAVYIGGLCVVLGVCMAVFNWTFLIAGYDESEIPDRVAGRLVGLFMFGIGVVTAGYGAALTRYRLPDWTGLVLAVGVLFATGQLIYRLNTWGSEGGDRA
;
A
#
# COMPACT_ATOMS: atom_id res chain seq x y z
N MET A 1 -4.56 26.29 12.73
CA MET A 1 -4.96 26.37 11.31
C MET A 1 -3.84 25.90 10.40
N GLU A 2 -2.58 26.23 10.69
CA GLU A 2 -1.40 25.71 9.98
C GLU A 2 -1.15 24.20 10.17
N GLU A 3 -1.43 23.62 11.35
CA GLU A 3 -1.33 22.15 11.54
C GLU A 3 -2.29 21.38 10.64
N LEU A 4 -3.52 21.85 10.46
CA LEU A 4 -4.52 21.19 9.61
C LEU A 4 -4.16 21.27 8.11
N LEU A 5 -3.40 22.29 7.72
CA LEU A 5 -2.92 22.50 6.36
C LEU A 5 -1.67 21.62 6.08
N LEU A 6 -0.82 21.42 7.09
CA LEU A 6 0.26 20.42 7.08
C LEU A 6 -0.29 18.98 7.00
N ASP A 7 -1.37 18.68 7.73
CA ASP A 7 -1.99 17.35 7.77
C ASP A 7 -2.71 17.00 6.45
N LEU A 8 -3.41 17.97 5.86
CA LEU A 8 -4.12 17.82 4.58
C LEU A 8 -3.16 17.58 3.41
N HIS A 9 -2.05 18.30 3.36
CA HIS A 9 -0.99 18.10 2.36
C HIS A 9 -0.18 16.84 2.65
N GLY A 10 0.00 16.50 3.93
CA GLY A 10 0.69 15.29 4.38
C GLY A 10 0.10 14.02 3.78
N ALA A 11 -1.23 13.85 3.83
CA ALA A 11 -1.90 12.68 3.25
C ALA A 11 -1.67 12.53 1.73
N VAL A 12 -1.65 13.65 0.99
CA VAL A 12 -1.40 13.65 -0.46
C VAL A 12 0.05 13.32 -0.76
N TYR A 13 1.01 13.88 -0.01
CA TYR A 13 2.43 13.59 -0.21
C TYR A 13 2.79 12.16 0.20
N ILE A 14 2.29 11.68 1.34
CA ILE A 14 2.48 10.30 1.80
C ILE A 14 1.85 9.34 0.81
N GLY A 15 0.61 9.59 0.39
CA GLY A 15 -0.07 8.78 -0.62
C GLY A 15 0.68 8.77 -1.95
N GLY A 16 1.16 9.93 -2.41
CA GLY A 16 1.98 10.05 -3.61
C GLY A 16 3.29 9.26 -3.53
N LEU A 17 3.97 9.32 -2.38
CA LEU A 17 5.18 8.53 -2.14
C LEU A 17 4.87 7.01 -2.17
N CYS A 18 3.79 6.58 -1.52
CA CYS A 18 3.33 5.18 -1.57
C CYS A 18 3.01 4.73 -3.00
N VAL A 19 2.41 5.59 -3.83
CA VAL A 19 2.18 5.30 -5.25
C VAL A 19 3.49 5.05 -5.98
N VAL A 20 4.47 5.95 -5.83
CA VAL A 20 5.77 5.83 -6.51
C VAL A 20 6.48 4.56 -6.06
N LEU A 21 6.56 4.30 -4.74
CA LEU A 21 7.17 3.09 -4.20
C LEU A 21 6.45 1.83 -4.65
N GLY A 22 5.12 1.84 -4.68
CA GLY A 22 4.32 0.72 -5.17
C GLY A 22 4.57 0.41 -6.64
N VAL A 23 4.70 1.43 -7.50
CA VAL A 23 5.08 1.26 -8.91
C VAL A 23 6.50 0.71 -9.03
N CYS A 24 7.45 1.25 -8.28
CA CYS A 24 8.83 0.75 -8.22
C CYS A 24 8.87 -0.75 -7.87
N MET A 25 8.13 -1.17 -6.83
CA MET A 25 8.05 -2.57 -6.43
C MET A 25 7.31 -3.45 -7.46
N ALA A 26 6.14 -3.01 -7.95
CA ALA A 26 5.28 -3.84 -8.79
C ALA A 26 5.76 -3.97 -10.24
N VAL A 27 6.35 -2.92 -10.80
CA VAL A 27 6.71 -2.83 -12.22
C VAL A 27 8.20 -3.06 -12.41
N PHE A 28 9.03 -2.45 -11.57
CA PHE A 28 10.49 -2.58 -11.66
C PHE A 28 11.06 -3.70 -10.78
N ASN A 29 10.20 -4.40 -10.03
CA ASN A 29 10.58 -5.50 -9.18
C ASN A 29 11.66 -5.12 -8.14
N TRP A 30 11.58 -3.89 -7.63
CA TRP A 30 12.50 -3.38 -6.60
C TRP A 30 12.20 -4.01 -5.24
N THR A 31 12.45 -5.31 -5.13
CA THR A 31 12.23 -6.09 -3.90
C THR A 31 13.22 -5.75 -2.80
N PHE A 32 14.35 -5.08 -3.10
CA PHE A 32 15.27 -4.54 -2.09
C PHE A 32 14.62 -3.48 -1.17
N LEU A 33 13.50 -2.88 -1.60
CA LEU A 33 12.70 -1.97 -0.77
C LEU A 33 11.86 -2.72 0.27
N ILE A 34 11.71 -4.04 0.11
CA ILE A 34 11.02 -4.90 1.05
C ILE A 34 12.05 -5.32 2.10
N ALA A 35 11.90 -4.80 3.31
CA ALA A 35 12.83 -5.10 4.40
C ALA A 35 12.87 -6.61 4.68
N GLY A 36 14.08 -7.18 4.75
CA GLY A 36 14.30 -8.60 5.05
C GLY A 36 13.94 -9.57 3.92
N TYR A 37 13.62 -9.07 2.73
CA TYR A 37 13.23 -9.92 1.61
C TYR A 37 14.36 -10.77 1.04
N ASP A 38 15.62 -10.35 1.20
CA ASP A 38 16.80 -11.07 0.69
C ASP A 38 16.97 -12.49 1.31
N GLU A 39 16.32 -12.73 2.45
CA GLU A 39 16.31 -14.01 3.16
C GLU A 39 15.06 -14.88 2.83
N SER A 40 14.21 -14.43 1.91
CA SER A 40 12.93 -15.07 1.58
C SER A 40 13.06 -16.12 0.48
N GLU A 41 12.31 -17.22 0.60
CA GLU A 41 12.17 -18.25 -0.44
C GLU A 41 11.14 -17.89 -1.54
N ILE A 42 10.41 -16.78 -1.36
CA ILE A 42 9.40 -16.31 -2.31
C ILE A 42 10.13 -15.71 -3.53
N PRO A 43 9.71 -15.96 -4.78
CA PRO A 43 10.31 -15.35 -5.97
C PRO A 43 10.06 -13.85 -6.06
N ASP A 44 11.06 -13.12 -6.57
CA ASP A 44 11.04 -11.64 -6.64
C ASP A 44 9.81 -11.11 -7.34
N ARG A 45 9.49 -11.71 -8.48
CA ARG A 45 8.34 -11.30 -9.31
C ARG A 45 7.01 -11.41 -8.57
N VAL A 46 6.89 -12.32 -7.61
CA VAL A 46 5.66 -12.51 -6.84
C VAL A 46 5.60 -11.50 -5.72
N ALA A 47 6.66 -11.42 -4.91
CA ALA A 47 6.72 -10.51 -3.78
C ALA A 47 6.64 -9.05 -4.23
N GLY A 48 7.44 -8.66 -5.23
CA GLY A 48 7.42 -7.33 -5.82
C GLY A 48 6.05 -6.96 -6.38
N ARG A 49 5.39 -7.88 -7.10
CA ARG A 49 4.05 -7.65 -7.65
C ARG A 49 2.98 -7.51 -6.56
N LEU A 50 2.94 -8.41 -5.58
CA LEU A 50 1.92 -8.40 -4.53
C LEU A 50 2.09 -7.20 -3.59
N VAL A 51 3.31 -6.98 -3.10
CA VAL A 51 3.63 -5.88 -2.19
C VAL A 51 3.52 -4.54 -2.92
N GLY A 52 4.01 -4.46 -4.15
CA GLY A 52 3.96 -3.23 -4.93
C GLY A 52 2.54 -2.82 -5.33
N LEU A 53 1.70 -3.76 -5.77
CA LEU A 53 0.30 -3.45 -6.11
C LEU A 53 -0.49 -3.02 -4.87
N PHE A 54 -0.21 -3.64 -3.73
CA PHE A 54 -0.77 -3.26 -2.44
C PHE A 54 -0.37 -1.84 -2.04
N MET A 55 0.93 -1.53 -2.07
CA MET A 55 1.48 -0.21 -1.72
C MET A 55 0.95 0.88 -2.67
N PHE A 56 0.84 0.57 -3.96
CA PHE A 56 0.22 1.43 -4.97
C PHE A 56 -1.25 1.70 -4.63
N GLY A 57 -2.01 0.65 -4.31
CA GLY A 57 -3.42 0.77 -3.92
C GLY A 57 -3.62 1.66 -2.69
N ILE A 58 -2.84 1.45 -1.63
CA ILE A 58 -2.87 2.31 -0.44
C ILE A 58 -2.51 3.75 -0.80
N GLY A 59 -1.47 3.95 -1.60
CA GLY A 59 -1.06 5.28 -2.05
C GLY A 59 -2.17 6.03 -2.78
N VAL A 60 -2.82 5.37 -3.76
CA VAL A 60 -3.93 5.96 -4.52
C VAL A 60 -5.11 6.31 -3.61
N VAL A 61 -5.51 5.40 -2.72
CA VAL A 61 -6.64 5.62 -1.79
C VAL A 61 -6.32 6.75 -0.82
N THR A 62 -5.10 6.79 -0.28
CA THR A 62 -4.68 7.80 0.71
C THR A 62 -4.56 9.18 0.08
N ALA A 63 -3.94 9.27 -1.11
CA ALA A 63 -3.86 10.52 -1.87
C ALA A 63 -5.24 11.01 -2.30
N GLY A 64 -6.11 10.09 -2.76
CA GLY A 64 -7.50 10.40 -3.11
C GLY A 64 -8.32 10.88 -1.92
N TYR A 65 -8.13 10.27 -0.74
CA TYR A 65 -8.77 10.70 0.50
C TYR A 65 -8.30 12.09 0.94
N GLY A 66 -6.99 12.34 0.92
CA GLY A 66 -6.41 13.67 1.19
C GLY A 66 -6.95 14.73 0.22
N ALA A 67 -6.98 14.43 -1.08
CA ALA A 67 -7.56 15.32 -2.09
C ALA A 67 -9.07 15.55 -1.86
N ALA A 68 -9.83 14.53 -1.45
CA ALA A 68 -11.25 14.68 -1.17
C ALA A 68 -11.51 15.63 0.01
N LEU A 69 -10.69 15.58 1.06
CA LEU A 69 -10.78 16.50 2.19
C LEU A 69 -10.54 17.97 1.80
N THR A 70 -9.81 18.24 0.71
CA THR A 70 -9.63 19.62 0.21
C THR A 70 -10.92 20.23 -0.33
N ARG A 71 -11.84 19.38 -0.82
CA ARG A 71 -13.05 19.81 -1.54
C ARG A 71 -14.34 19.51 -0.79
N TYR A 72 -14.32 18.52 0.10
CA TYR A 72 -15.48 18.00 0.80
C TYR A 72 -15.24 17.94 2.31
N ARG A 73 -16.25 18.32 3.10
CA ARG A 73 -16.30 17.99 4.53
C ARG A 73 -16.78 16.55 4.69
N LEU A 74 -15.83 15.63 4.83
CA LEU A 74 -16.13 14.23 5.13
C LEU A 74 -16.46 14.06 6.62
N PRO A 75 -17.32 13.10 6.97
CA PRO A 75 -17.59 12.77 8.38
C PRO A 75 -16.34 12.28 9.11
N ASP A 76 -16.19 12.62 10.40
CA ASP A 76 -14.99 12.28 11.18
C ASP A 76 -14.68 10.76 11.25
N TRP A 77 -15.70 9.91 11.08
CA TRP A 77 -15.54 8.45 11.07
C TRP A 77 -14.86 7.90 9.81
N THR A 78 -14.75 8.68 8.71
CA THR A 78 -14.15 8.18 7.46
C THR A 78 -12.65 7.91 7.58
N GLY A 79 -11.94 8.68 8.42
CA GLY A 79 -10.53 8.45 8.71
C GLY A 79 -10.31 7.12 9.42
N LEU A 80 -11.20 6.77 10.35
CA LEU A 80 -11.17 5.48 11.05
C LEU A 80 -11.44 4.31 10.09
N VAL A 81 -12.41 4.47 9.18
CA VAL A 81 -12.70 3.45 8.15
C VAL A 81 -11.49 3.24 7.23
N LEU A 82 -10.82 4.32 6.82
CA LEU A 82 -9.60 4.22 6.03
C LEU A 82 -8.52 3.43 6.78
N ALA A 83 -8.26 3.76 8.05
CA ALA A 83 -7.27 3.08 8.86
C ALA A 83 -7.56 1.58 9.03
N VAL A 84 -8.82 1.22 9.33
CA VAL A 84 -9.26 -0.17 9.44
C VAL A 84 -9.12 -0.90 8.10
N GLY A 85 -9.49 -0.26 6.99
CA GLY A 85 -9.35 -0.81 5.65
C GLY A 85 -7.89 -1.09 5.29
N VAL A 86 -6.98 -0.18 5.63
CA VAL A 86 -5.53 -0.36 5.44
C VAL A 86 -5.04 -1.55 6.26
N LEU A 87 -5.39 -1.66 7.54
CA LEU A 87 -5.00 -2.80 8.38
C LEU A 87 -5.49 -4.14 7.81
N PHE A 88 -6.76 -4.18 7.37
CA PHE A 88 -7.33 -5.39 6.78
C PHE A 88 -6.61 -5.77 5.49
N ALA A 89 -6.34 -4.80 4.63
CA ALA A 89 -5.62 -5.02 3.39
C ALA A 89 -4.16 -5.48 3.64
N THR A 90 -3.49 -4.94 4.66
CA THR A 90 -2.17 -5.41 5.11
C THR A 90 -2.24 -6.87 5.56
N GLY A 91 -3.23 -7.22 6.38
CA GLY A 91 -3.45 -8.60 6.81
C GLY A 91 -3.70 -9.54 5.63
N GLN A 92 -4.48 -9.12 4.65
CA GLN A 92 -4.73 -9.88 3.42
C GLN A 92 -3.45 -10.07 2.59
N LEU A 93 -2.58 -9.06 2.50
CA LEU A 93 -1.30 -9.18 1.82
C LEU A 93 -0.40 -10.20 2.54
N ILE A 94 -0.26 -10.09 3.86
CA ILE A 94 0.54 -11.02 4.66
C ILE A 94 0.02 -12.45 4.48
N TYR A 95 -1.30 -12.62 4.54
CA TYR A 95 -1.94 -13.92 4.31
C TYR A 95 -1.58 -14.48 2.93
N ARG A 96 -1.73 -13.68 1.86
CA ARG A 96 -1.42 -14.10 0.48
C ARG A 96 0.05 -14.46 0.27
N LEU A 97 0.96 -13.71 0.89
CA LEU A 97 2.39 -14.02 0.84
C LEU A 97 2.69 -15.34 1.55
N ASN A 98 2.05 -15.58 2.70
CA ASN A 98 2.19 -16.82 3.44
C ASN A 98 1.57 -18.03 2.72
N THR A 99 0.48 -17.85 1.97
CA THR A 99 -0.19 -18.93 1.23
C THR A 99 0.36 -19.14 -0.19
N TRP A 100 1.37 -18.37 -0.61
CA TRP A 100 1.89 -18.38 -1.97
C TRP A 100 2.31 -19.77 -2.47
N GLY A 101 2.83 -20.63 -1.57
CA GLY A 101 3.18 -22.02 -1.88
C GLY A 101 1.98 -22.98 -1.99
N SER A 102 0.83 -22.67 -1.40
CA SER A 102 -0.36 -23.53 -1.44
C SER A 102 -1.22 -23.35 -2.69
N GLU A 103 -1.12 -22.19 -3.36
CA GLU A 103 -1.89 -21.86 -4.57
C GLU A 103 -1.07 -21.91 -5.87
N GLY A 104 0.27 -21.97 -5.78
CA GLY A 104 1.18 -21.88 -6.93
C GLY A 104 1.94 -23.16 -7.30
N GLY A 105 1.94 -24.20 -6.46
CA GLY A 105 2.78 -25.39 -6.63
C GLY A 105 2.39 -26.38 -7.73
N ASP A 106 1.22 -26.21 -8.37
CA ASP A 106 0.67 -27.20 -9.32
C ASP A 106 0.65 -26.69 -10.78
N ARG A 107 1.29 -25.55 -11.09
CA ARG A 107 1.34 -24.97 -12.44
C ARG A 107 2.68 -24.31 -12.79
N ALA A 108 3.79 -25.00 -12.53
CA ALA A 108 5.10 -24.66 -13.10
C ALA A 108 5.69 -25.87 -13.82
#